data_AF-A0A1V3K889-F1
#
_entry.id   AF-A0A1V3K889-F1
#
_cell.length_a   1.000
_cell.length_b   1.000
_cell.length_c   1.000
_cell.angle_alpha   90.00
_cell.angle_beta   90.00
_cell.angle_gamma   90.00
#
_symmetry.space_group_name_H-M   'P 1'
#
loop_
_entity.id
_entity.type
_entity.pdbx_description
1 polymer ?
#
loop_
_entity_poly.entity_id
_entity_poly.type
_entity_poly.pdbx_seq_one_letter_code
_entity_poly.pdbx_strand_id
1 'polypeptide(L)' 'MKKFLLGILFFTLSYDALAYKVRARCADFATQAEAQQYMRQSDANYLDGDQDGEACECLPGGSKYGSSICRR' A
#
# COMPACT_ATOMS: atom_id res chain seq x y z
N MET A 1 -2.04 -24.25 51.27
CA MET A 1 -3.21 -23.75 50.50
C MET A 1 -2.72 -23.18 49.19
N LYS A 2 -2.75 -24.03 48.17
CA LYS A 2 -2.37 -23.77 46.78
C LYS A 2 -3.50 -23.03 46.08
N LYS A 3 -3.73 -21.78 46.47
CA LYS A 3 -4.82 -20.94 45.95
C LYS A 3 -4.42 -19.47 45.80
N PHE A 4 -3.22 -19.22 45.31
CA PHE A 4 -2.89 -17.90 44.73
C PHE A 4 -2.21 -18.02 43.36
N LEU A 5 -2.24 -19.22 42.75
CA LEU A 5 -1.80 -19.47 41.37
C LEU A 5 -2.95 -19.29 40.36
N LEU A 6 -3.89 -18.37 40.59
CA LEU A 6 -5.08 -18.26 39.74
C LEU A 6 -5.62 -16.83 39.54
N GLY A 7 -4.84 -15.81 39.89
CA GLY A 7 -5.22 -14.41 39.67
C GLY A 7 -4.23 -13.75 38.74
N ILE A 8 -4.66 -13.42 37.52
CA ILE A 8 -4.00 -12.48 36.59
C ILE A 8 -2.87 -13.10 35.74
N LEU A 9 -3.12 -14.30 35.19
CA LEU A 9 -2.57 -14.72 33.88
C LEU A 9 -3.35 -14.08 32.71
N PHE A 10 -3.98 -12.93 32.96
CA PHE A 10 -4.91 -12.19 32.12
C PHE A 10 -4.58 -10.68 32.11
N PHE A 11 -3.34 -10.29 32.44
CA PHE A 11 -2.88 -8.94 32.10
C PHE A 11 -2.39 -8.99 30.65
N THR A 12 -3.32 -8.65 29.78
CA THR A 12 -3.08 -8.07 28.47
C THR A 12 -2.15 -8.89 27.57
N LEU A 13 -2.75 -9.84 26.85
CA LEU A 13 -2.44 -9.96 25.42
C LEU A 13 -2.55 -8.55 24.85
N SER A 14 -1.43 -7.82 24.79
CA SER A 14 -1.26 -6.66 23.94
C SER A 14 -1.39 -7.20 22.52
N TYR A 15 -2.63 -7.31 22.06
CA TYR A 15 -2.95 -7.46 20.66
C TYR A 15 -2.51 -6.16 20.00
N ASP A 16 -1.21 -6.07 19.68
CA ASP A 16 -0.78 -5.18 18.62
C ASP A 16 -1.55 -5.67 17.40
N ALA A 17 -2.61 -4.93 17.04
CA ALA A 17 -3.27 -5.12 15.77
C ALA A 17 -2.19 -4.84 14.72
N LEU A 18 -1.60 -5.92 14.21
CA LEU A 18 -0.66 -5.87 13.10
C LEU A 18 -1.45 -5.34 11.90
N ALA A 19 -1.50 -4.02 11.77
CA ALA A 19 -2.04 -3.34 10.61
C ALA A 19 -1.09 -3.68 9.46
N TYR A 20 -1.37 -4.78 8.78
CA TYR A 20 -0.71 -5.12 7.54
C TYR A 20 -1.05 -4.01 6.54
N LYS A 21 -0.12 -3.07 6.36
CA LYS A 21 -0.25 -2.00 5.38
C LYS A 21 -0.20 -2.65 4.00
N VAL A 22 -1.37 -2.90 3.42
CA VAL A 22 -1.50 -3.32 2.03
C VAL A 22 -0.89 -2.19 1.19
N ARG A 23 0.20 -2.49 0.47
CA ARG A 23 0.78 -1.54 -0.48
C ARG A 23 -0.16 -1.45 -1.67
N ALA A 24 -0.47 -0.22 -2.09
CA ALA A 24 -1.23 0.00 -3.30
C ALA A 24 -0.46 -0.55 -4.51
N ARG A 25 -1.15 -0.82 -5.59
CA ARG A 25 -0.61 -1.26 -6.87
C ARG A 25 -1.26 -0.41 -7.95
N CYS A 26 -0.65 -0.31 -9.12
CA CYS A 26 -1.27 0.42 -10.23
C CYS A 26 -2.67 -0.12 -10.61
N ALA A 27 -2.92 -1.42 -10.39
CA ALA A 27 -4.23 -2.04 -10.61
C ALA A 27 -5.32 -1.57 -9.63
N ASP A 28 -4.97 -0.88 -8.55
CA ASP A 28 -5.93 -0.35 -7.56
C ASP A 28 -6.52 1.01 -7.98
N PHE A 29 -6.04 1.60 -9.09
CA PHE A 29 -6.45 2.92 -9.56
C PHE A 29 -7.07 2.83 -10.96
N ALA A 30 -8.08 3.67 -11.23
CA ALA A 30 -8.72 3.72 -12.54
C ALA A 30 -7.95 4.61 -13.52
N THR A 31 -7.26 5.64 -13.02
CA THR A 31 -6.53 6.61 -13.84
C THR A 31 -5.13 6.89 -13.28
N GLN A 32 -4.25 7.36 -14.16
CA GLN A 32 -2.92 7.82 -13.78
C GLN A 32 -2.99 8.94 -12.72
N ALA A 33 -3.94 9.88 -12.86
CA ALA A 33 -4.08 11.02 -11.97
C ALA A 33 -4.41 10.62 -10.52
N GLU A 34 -5.25 9.61 -10.33
CA GLU A 34 -5.55 9.02 -9.01
C GLU A 34 -4.30 8.40 -8.39
N ALA A 35 -3.56 7.61 -9.17
CA ALA A 35 -2.31 6.99 -8.72
C ALA A 35 -1.27 8.06 -8.35
N GLN A 36 -1.14 9.12 -9.15
CA GLN A 36 -0.22 10.23 -8.89
C GLN A 36 -0.58 10.97 -7.59
N GLN A 37 -1.87 11.21 -7.35
CA GLN A 37 -2.32 11.83 -6.11
C GLN A 37 -1.95 10.95 -4.90
N TYR A 38 -2.20 9.65 -4.99
CA TYR A 38 -1.84 8.72 -3.92
C TYR A 38 -0.33 8.67 -3.69
N MET A 39 0.47 8.66 -4.76
CA MET A 39 1.94 8.72 -4.67
C MET A 39 2.41 9.94 -3.88
N ARG A 40 1.92 11.14 -4.23
CA ARG A 40 2.27 12.37 -3.52
C ARG A 40 1.82 12.40 -2.06
N GLN A 41 0.65 11.84 -1.75
CA GLN A 41 0.09 11.84 -0.39
C GLN A 41 0.74 10.80 0.52
N SER A 42 1.17 9.68 -0.04
CA SER A 42 1.61 8.51 0.72
C SER A 42 3.11 8.21 0.59
N ASP A 43 3.85 9.07 -0.12
CA ASP A 43 5.24 8.85 -0.52
C ASP A 43 5.43 7.48 -1.21
N ALA A 44 4.45 7.12 -2.05
CA ALA A 44 4.38 5.82 -2.68
C ALA A 44 5.17 5.76 -4.00
N ASN A 45 6.44 6.20 -3.97
CA ASN A 45 7.32 6.29 -5.15
C ASN A 45 7.54 4.93 -5.84
N TYR A 46 7.18 3.83 -5.19
CA TYR A 46 7.16 2.50 -5.79
C TYR A 46 6.08 2.30 -6.88
N LEU A 47 5.14 3.24 -7.01
CA LEU A 47 4.15 3.27 -8.09
C LEU A 47 4.73 3.87 -9.39
N ASP A 48 5.87 4.57 -9.28
CA ASP A 48 6.66 5.08 -10.39
C ASP A 48 7.81 4.09 -10.64
N GLY A 49 7.67 3.30 -11.70
CA GLY A 49 8.52 2.14 -11.94
C GLY A 49 9.89 2.49 -12.51
N ASP A 50 9.96 3.54 -13.33
CA ASP A 50 11.18 4.03 -14.00
C ASP A 50 11.74 5.31 -13.37
N GLN A 51 11.08 5.83 -12.33
CA GLN A 51 11.53 6.93 -11.47
C GLN A 51 11.61 8.27 -12.20
N ASP A 52 10.71 8.50 -13.15
CA ASP A 52 10.65 9.76 -13.92
C ASP A 52 9.72 10.82 -13.28
N GLY A 53 9.08 10.46 -12.16
CA GLY A 53 8.12 11.30 -11.43
C GLY A 53 6.66 11.01 -11.76
N GLU A 54 6.37 10.10 -12.69
CA GLU A 54 5.03 9.72 -13.13
C GLU A 54 4.61 8.35 -12.57
N ALA A 55 3.66 8.36 -11.63
CA ALA A 55 3.09 7.14 -11.09
C ALA A 55 2.26 6.42 -12.16
N CYS A 56 2.47 5.11 -12.32
CA CYS A 56 1.59 4.24 -13.10
C CYS A 56 1.27 4.78 -14.51
N GLU A 57 2.29 5.21 -15.25
CA GLU A 57 2.24 5.80 -16.61
C GLU A 57 1.42 5.00 -17.66
N CYS A 58 1.15 3.72 -17.39
CA CYS A 58 0.35 2.84 -18.24
C CYS A 58 -1.17 2.89 -17.98
N LEU A 59 -1.64 3.64 -16.98
CA LEU A 59 -3.05 3.86 -16.72
C LEU A 59 -3.62 4.94 -17.66
N PRO A 60 -4.94 4.97 -17.90
CA PRO A 60 -5.58 6.05 -18.66
C PRO A 60 -5.14 7.43 -18.19
N GLY A 61 -4.72 8.26 -19.14
CA GLY A 61 -4.21 9.63 -18.91
C GLY A 61 -2.69 9.72 -18.70
N GLY A 62 -1.98 8.61 -18.55
CA GLY A 62 -0.53 8.60 -18.41
C GLY A 62 0.23 8.70 -19.73
N SER A 63 1.50 9.10 -19.66
CA SER A 63 2.35 9.39 -20.82
C SER A 63 2.65 8.16 -21.68
N LYS A 64 2.55 6.95 -21.12
CA LYS A 64 2.74 5.68 -21.87
C LYS A 64 1.44 4.95 -22.16
N TYR A 65 0.29 5.51 -21.81
CA TYR A 65 -0.99 4.84 -22.01
C TYR A 65 -1.15 4.33 -23.45
N GLY A 66 -1.40 3.03 -23.60
CA GLY A 66 -1.57 2.36 -24.90
C GLY A 66 -0.27 2.04 -25.67
N SER A 67 0.90 2.45 -25.17
CA SER A 67 2.17 2.10 -25.79
C SER A 67 2.52 0.61 -25.63
N SER A 68 3.50 0.12 -26.39
CA SER A 68 3.93 -1.28 -26.31
C SER A 68 4.58 -1.66 -24.98
N ILE A 69 5.16 -0.69 -24.25
CA ILE A 69 5.81 -0.96 -22.96
C ILE A 69 4.80 -1.40 -21.90
N CYS A 70 3.55 -0.96 -22.03
CA CYS A 70 2.44 -1.25 -21.13
C CYS A 70 1.70 -2.57 -21.42
N ARG A 71 2.12 -3.32 -22.44
CA ARG A 71 1.50 -4.58 -22.86
C ARG A 71 2.27 -5.83 -22.38
N ARG A 72 3.15 -5.66 -21.39
CA ARG A 72 3.98 -6.74 -20.84
C ARG A 72 3.21 -7.62 -19.87
#